data_AF-A0A0F6T9H9-F1
#
_entry.id   AF-A0A0F6T9H9-F1
#
_cell.length_a   1.000
_cell.length_b   1.000
_cell.length_c   1.000
_cell.angle_alpha   90.00
_cell.angle_beta   90.00
_cell.angle_gamma   90.00
#
_symmetry.space_group_name_H-M   'P 1'
#
loop_
_entity.id
_entity.type
_entity.pdbx_description
1 polymer ?
#
loop_
_entity_poly.entity_id
_entity_poly.type
_entity_poly.pdbx_seq_one_letter_code
_entity_poly.pdbx_strand_id
1 'polypeptide(L)'
;MEKQPVDMNDDGEITAEDIVDNESDSDTTYTAAYDITINSADLLNPYVYPEVVDTPQLPDAATITKIRVDYADQNVAKTGNSQQQFSRAPLCEVSRTPQRDDLSQPFYVTDCAAVDGNVRENHQPTQALRTIRPGQGSDFAHVYRVSVTYEMNWEAYREEFPIGEDVDPETCAAGDAVNSARMGTTDSTGCIPIVPPEDERVSLVLDKYGNIGTDGAQQAIPDEQLAGTTFALYDQAPGEGVEPIYQAEMTRENGNYSFRAENLEIGKDYWLVEVQSPQGYMLLPKQVQFQIVKSDSLESGPGEADFTSVDYVVVVQDGFGFVEPGEDASRPEGEDTIFLAVANYRQGELPNTGGSGVTWVLLLGMVLVGAGAGVARRRVA
;
A
#
# COMPACT_ATOMS: atom_id res chain seq x y z
N MET A 1 1.61 -33.46 -20.77
CA MET A 1 1.83 -32.50 -19.68
C MET A 1 1.60 -31.14 -20.29
N GLU A 2 0.87 -30.31 -19.59
CA GLU A 2 0.56 -28.95 -19.99
C GLU A 2 0.74 -28.07 -18.76
N LYS A 3 1.35 -26.91 -18.94
CA LYS A 3 1.52 -25.90 -17.90
C LYS A 3 0.85 -24.62 -18.39
N GLN A 4 -0.05 -24.10 -17.59
CA GLN A 4 -0.81 -22.89 -17.91
C GLN A 4 -0.80 -21.93 -16.73
N PRO A 5 -0.79 -20.61 -16.98
CA PRO A 5 -1.09 -19.62 -15.96
C PRO A 5 -2.51 -19.84 -15.41
N VAL A 6 -2.72 -19.48 -14.15
CA VAL A 6 -4.04 -19.55 -13.51
C VAL A 6 -4.67 -18.17 -13.59
N ASP A 7 -5.85 -18.11 -14.20
CA ASP A 7 -6.79 -16.99 -14.06
C ASP A 7 -7.23 -16.96 -12.58
N MET A 8 -6.69 -16.01 -11.81
CA MET A 8 -6.86 -15.92 -10.36
C MET A 8 -8.10 -15.09 -9.99
N ASN A 9 -8.58 -14.24 -10.89
CA ASN A 9 -9.76 -13.39 -10.68
C ASN A 9 -11.07 -13.99 -11.29
N ASP A 10 -10.96 -15.09 -12.04
CA ASP A 10 -12.05 -15.82 -12.74
C ASP A 10 -12.78 -14.97 -13.79
N ASP A 11 -12.05 -14.07 -14.47
CA ASP A 11 -12.58 -13.18 -15.51
C ASP A 11 -12.50 -13.78 -16.93
N GLY A 12 -11.77 -14.88 -17.10
CA GLY A 12 -11.60 -15.63 -18.35
C GLY A 12 -10.46 -15.16 -19.23
N GLU A 13 -9.68 -14.17 -18.81
CA GLU A 13 -8.48 -13.66 -19.46
C GLU A 13 -7.23 -13.97 -18.61
N ILE A 14 -6.04 -13.90 -19.22
CA ILE A 14 -4.77 -14.00 -18.47
C ILE A 14 -4.07 -12.67 -18.60
N THR A 15 -4.09 -11.88 -17.52
CA THR A 15 -3.57 -10.51 -17.49
C THR A 15 -2.74 -10.26 -16.24
N ALA A 16 -2.26 -9.02 -16.06
CA ALA A 16 -1.57 -8.64 -14.83
C ALA A 16 -2.51 -8.63 -13.60
N GLU A 17 -3.84 -8.57 -13.80
CA GLU A 17 -4.82 -8.63 -12.71
C GLU A 17 -4.87 -10.01 -12.03
N ASP A 18 -4.31 -11.04 -12.67
CA ASP A 18 -4.14 -12.38 -12.10
C ASP A 18 -2.98 -12.47 -11.10
N ILE A 19 -2.18 -11.41 -10.97
CA ILE A 19 -1.15 -11.31 -9.95
C ILE A 19 -1.79 -10.79 -8.66
N VAL A 20 -1.87 -11.64 -7.64
CA VAL A 20 -2.45 -11.26 -6.35
C VAL A 20 -1.47 -10.41 -5.57
N ASP A 21 -1.85 -9.16 -5.29
CA ASP A 21 -1.17 -8.31 -4.31
C ASP A 21 -1.49 -8.78 -2.89
N ASN A 22 -0.45 -9.14 -2.14
CA ASN A 22 -0.52 -9.56 -0.75
C ASN A 22 0.04 -8.42 0.10
N GLU A 23 -0.79 -7.42 0.35
CA GLU A 23 -0.45 -6.33 1.26
C GLU A 23 -0.43 -6.84 2.71
N SER A 24 0.72 -6.69 3.36
CA SER A 24 0.84 -6.76 4.82
C SER A 24 1.57 -5.50 5.29
N ASP A 25 1.26 -5.00 6.50
CA ASP A 25 1.63 -3.69 7.10
C ASP A 25 3.10 -3.19 6.98
N SER A 26 4.01 -3.89 6.29
CA SER A 26 5.35 -3.40 5.96
C SER A 26 6.01 -3.94 4.69
N ASP A 27 5.46 -4.97 4.02
CA ASP A 27 6.06 -5.58 2.82
C ASP A 27 4.95 -6.02 1.84
N THR A 28 4.85 -5.34 0.71
CA THR A 28 3.97 -5.69 -0.42
C THR A 28 4.60 -6.84 -1.20
N THR A 29 3.90 -7.97 -1.30
CA THR A 29 4.37 -9.14 -2.08
C THR A 29 3.35 -9.59 -3.09
N TYR A 30 3.81 -10.01 -4.26
CA TYR A 30 2.97 -10.42 -5.38
C TYR A 30 2.97 -11.93 -5.51
N THR A 31 1.84 -12.54 -5.87
CA THR A 31 1.74 -13.99 -6.11
C THR A 31 1.20 -14.29 -7.51
N ALA A 32 1.98 -15.04 -8.29
CA ALA A 32 1.59 -15.62 -9.57
C ALA A 32 1.36 -17.14 -9.42
N ALA A 33 0.37 -17.70 -10.11
CA ALA A 33 0.04 -19.13 -10.01
C ALA A 33 -0.02 -19.83 -11.37
N TYR A 34 0.41 -21.10 -11.40
CA TYR A 34 0.42 -21.94 -12.59
C TYR A 34 -0.08 -23.34 -12.28
N ASP A 35 -0.91 -23.90 -13.16
CA ASP A 35 -1.36 -25.29 -13.08
C ASP A 35 -0.56 -26.17 -14.04
N ILE A 36 -0.02 -27.28 -13.51
CA ILE A 36 0.65 -28.33 -14.26
C ILE A 36 -0.28 -29.54 -14.33
N THR A 37 -0.81 -29.80 -15.52
CA THR A 37 -1.76 -30.88 -15.79
C THR A 37 -1.07 -32.05 -16.46
N ILE A 38 -1.18 -33.23 -15.85
CA ILE A 38 -0.63 -34.49 -16.35
C ILE A 38 -1.78 -35.45 -16.63
N ASN A 39 -2.14 -35.57 -17.91
CA ASN A 39 -3.17 -36.48 -18.37
C ASN A 39 -2.65 -37.92 -18.45
N SER A 40 -3.37 -38.85 -17.80
CA SER A 40 -3.15 -40.29 -17.93
C SER A 40 -3.96 -40.83 -19.12
N ALA A 41 -3.27 -41.36 -20.13
CA ALA A 41 -3.93 -42.01 -21.26
C ALA A 41 -4.25 -43.49 -21.00
N ASP A 42 -3.74 -44.10 -19.93
CA ASP A 42 -3.82 -45.54 -19.70
C ASP A 42 -4.46 -45.89 -18.35
N LEU A 43 -5.74 -46.28 -18.42
CA LEU A 43 -6.51 -46.76 -17.27
C LEU A 43 -5.99 -48.09 -16.68
N LEU A 44 -5.06 -48.78 -17.36
CA LEU A 44 -4.60 -50.12 -17.02
C LEU A 44 -3.14 -50.19 -16.55
N ASN A 45 -2.39 -49.10 -16.65
CA ASN A 45 -0.97 -49.10 -16.31
C ASN A 45 -0.63 -47.95 -15.35
N PRO A 46 -0.22 -48.22 -14.10
CA PRO A 46 0.34 -47.20 -13.23
C PRO A 46 1.70 -46.81 -13.79
N TYR A 47 1.73 -45.94 -14.79
CA TYR A 47 2.96 -45.28 -15.16
C TYR A 47 3.40 -44.48 -13.93
N VAL A 48 4.55 -44.87 -13.39
CA VAL A 48 5.36 -43.97 -12.57
C VAL A 48 5.72 -42.84 -13.52
N TYR A 49 5.03 -41.70 -13.41
CA TYR A 49 5.37 -40.53 -14.20
C TYR A 49 6.83 -40.16 -13.90
N PRO A 50 7.62 -39.76 -14.92
CA PRO A 50 8.90 -39.13 -14.66
C PRO A 50 8.70 -37.97 -13.68
N GLU A 51 9.68 -37.74 -12.80
CA GLU A 51 9.63 -36.61 -11.90
C GLU A 51 9.45 -35.31 -12.69
N VAL A 52 8.53 -34.47 -12.22
CA VAL A 52 8.23 -33.18 -12.84
C VAL A 52 9.12 -32.15 -12.18
N VAL A 53 9.93 -31.47 -12.99
CA VAL A 53 10.80 -30.39 -12.56
C VAL A 53 10.20 -29.07 -13.02
N ASP A 54 10.05 -28.13 -12.09
CA ASP A 54 9.55 -26.79 -12.33
C ASP A 54 10.70 -25.78 -12.25
N THR A 55 10.62 -24.69 -12.99
CA THR A 55 11.64 -23.63 -12.99
C THR A 55 10.96 -22.28 -13.13
N PRO A 56 10.64 -21.61 -12.01
CA PRO A 56 10.16 -20.24 -12.01
C PRO A 56 11.24 -19.30 -12.52
N GLN A 57 10.86 -18.38 -13.40
CA GLN A 57 11.72 -17.34 -13.96
C GLN A 57 10.97 -16.02 -13.84
N LEU A 58 11.58 -15.08 -13.11
CA LEU A 58 11.08 -13.72 -12.97
C LEU A 58 12.16 -12.74 -13.47
N PRO A 59 11.77 -11.49 -13.79
CA PRO A 59 12.71 -10.39 -14.03
C PRO A 59 13.75 -10.22 -12.92
N ASP A 60 14.92 -9.68 -13.24
CA ASP A 60 16.00 -9.42 -12.26
C ASP A 60 15.56 -8.47 -11.13
N ALA A 61 14.58 -7.61 -11.41
CA ALA A 61 13.95 -6.72 -10.44
C ALA A 61 13.04 -7.43 -9.40
N ALA A 62 12.72 -8.70 -9.63
CA ALA A 62 11.88 -9.50 -8.76
C ALA A 62 12.71 -10.46 -7.91
N THR A 63 12.30 -10.67 -6.66
CA THR A 63 12.93 -11.66 -5.79
C THR A 63 11.91 -12.63 -5.23
N ILE A 64 12.03 -13.92 -5.60
CA ILE A 64 11.13 -14.97 -5.12
C ILE A 64 11.32 -15.18 -3.62
N THR A 65 10.24 -15.03 -2.86
CA THR A 65 10.21 -15.14 -1.40
C THR A 65 9.55 -16.42 -0.91
N LYS A 66 8.59 -16.98 -1.67
CA LYS A 66 7.90 -18.22 -1.30
C LYS A 66 7.48 -19.02 -2.52
N ILE A 67 7.57 -20.34 -2.42
CA ILE A 67 6.99 -21.29 -3.38
C ILE A 67 6.07 -22.23 -2.62
N ARG A 68 4.85 -22.38 -3.12
CA ARG A 68 3.85 -23.29 -2.59
C ARG A 68 3.36 -24.21 -3.70
N VAL A 69 3.23 -25.50 -3.40
CA VAL A 69 2.64 -26.47 -4.33
C VAL A 69 1.44 -27.13 -3.68
N ASP A 70 0.27 -26.97 -4.31
CA ASP A 70 -0.96 -27.67 -3.96
C ASP A 70 -1.23 -28.79 -4.98
N TYR A 71 -1.94 -29.83 -4.56
CA TYR A 71 -2.22 -31.01 -5.38
C TYR A 71 -3.72 -31.30 -5.48
N ALA A 72 -4.18 -31.64 -6.68
CA ALA A 72 -5.53 -32.09 -6.95
C ALA A 72 -5.53 -33.27 -7.93
N ASP A 73 -6.48 -34.17 -7.74
CA ASP A 73 -6.85 -35.18 -8.73
C ASP A 73 -8.15 -34.76 -9.43
N GLN A 74 -8.12 -34.66 -10.75
CA GLN A 74 -9.30 -34.33 -11.55
C GLN A 74 -9.79 -35.57 -12.32
N ASN A 75 -11.03 -35.98 -12.01
CA ASN A 75 -11.76 -36.90 -12.87
C ASN A 75 -12.30 -36.09 -14.05
N VAL A 76 -11.76 -36.28 -15.25
CA VAL A 76 -12.31 -35.66 -16.46
C VAL A 76 -13.56 -36.45 -16.85
N ALA A 77 -14.69 -36.14 -16.21
CA ALA A 77 -15.97 -36.68 -16.62
C ALA A 77 -16.26 -36.21 -18.06
N LYS A 78 -16.66 -37.12 -18.94
CA LYS A 78 -17.01 -36.85 -20.36
C LYS A 78 -18.13 -35.81 -20.58
N THR A 79 -18.65 -35.20 -19.52
CA THR A 79 -19.80 -34.30 -19.50
C THR A 79 -19.46 -32.86 -19.12
N GLY A 80 -18.17 -32.47 -19.07
CA GLY A 80 -17.76 -31.05 -19.04
C GLY A 80 -17.83 -30.33 -17.69
N ASN A 81 -18.23 -30.99 -16.60
CA ASN A 81 -18.21 -30.42 -15.25
C ASN A 81 -17.15 -31.14 -14.39
N SER A 82 -15.88 -30.81 -14.57
CA SER A 82 -14.79 -31.30 -13.72
C SER A 82 -14.34 -30.18 -12.78
N GLN A 83 -14.96 -30.08 -11.60
CA GLN A 83 -14.51 -29.17 -10.55
C GLN A 83 -13.19 -29.72 -9.95
N GLN A 84 -12.12 -28.94 -10.06
CA GLN A 84 -10.81 -29.24 -9.49
C GLN A 84 -10.87 -28.93 -7.99
N GLN A 85 -10.61 -29.92 -7.14
CA GLN A 85 -10.60 -29.73 -5.69
C GLN A 85 -9.21 -30.05 -5.14
N PHE A 86 -8.48 -29.00 -4.75
CA PHE A 86 -7.15 -29.12 -4.16
C PHE A 86 -7.19 -29.65 -2.72
N SER A 87 -6.09 -30.29 -2.32
CA SER A 87 -5.88 -30.75 -0.94
C SER A 87 -5.98 -29.58 0.04
N ARG A 88 -6.55 -29.83 1.23
CA ARG A 88 -6.69 -28.80 2.28
C ARG A 88 -5.35 -28.27 2.82
N ALA A 89 -4.28 -29.05 2.67
CA ALA A 89 -2.93 -28.66 3.00
C ALA A 89 -2.07 -28.75 1.73
N PRO A 90 -1.09 -27.85 1.54
CA PRO A 90 -0.22 -27.92 0.39
C PRO A 90 0.63 -29.19 0.46
N LEU A 91 1.06 -29.66 -0.71
CA LEU A 91 2.03 -30.73 -0.85
C LEU A 91 3.39 -30.30 -0.29
N CYS A 92 3.80 -29.07 -0.61
CA CYS A 92 5.03 -28.47 -0.12
C CYS A 92 4.85 -26.94 0.04
N GLU A 93 5.62 -26.35 0.94
CA GLU A 93 5.78 -24.91 1.02
C GLU A 93 7.23 -24.59 1.43
N VAL A 94 7.81 -23.59 0.77
CA VAL A 94 9.18 -23.13 0.96
C VAL A 94 9.17 -21.61 1.04
N SER A 95 9.94 -21.05 1.97
CA SER A 95 10.19 -19.61 2.04
C SER A 95 11.68 -19.29 2.07
N ARG A 96 12.02 -18.08 1.61
CA ARG A 96 13.36 -17.50 1.64
C ARG A 96 13.83 -17.34 3.09
N THR A 97 15.09 -17.63 3.34
CA THR A 97 15.75 -17.48 4.65
C THR A 97 17.22 -17.13 4.42
N PRO A 98 17.98 -16.65 5.43
CA PRO A 98 19.41 -16.32 5.25
C PRO A 98 20.30 -17.50 4.81
N GLN A 99 19.80 -18.74 4.86
CA GLN A 99 20.49 -19.92 4.31
C GLN A 99 20.03 -20.31 2.90
N ARG A 100 18.98 -19.67 2.37
CA ARG A 100 18.29 -20.01 1.12
C ARG A 100 17.73 -18.73 0.50
N ASP A 101 18.62 -17.99 -0.16
CA ASP A 101 18.31 -16.69 -0.74
C ASP A 101 17.85 -16.75 -2.20
N ASP A 102 18.07 -17.86 -2.90
CA ASP A 102 17.71 -18.05 -4.30
C ASP A 102 16.69 -19.21 -4.44
N LEU A 103 15.47 -18.86 -4.81
CA LEU A 103 14.37 -19.79 -5.07
C LEU A 103 14.05 -19.94 -6.57
N SER A 104 14.81 -19.31 -7.47
CA SER A 104 14.61 -19.39 -8.92
C SER A 104 15.14 -20.68 -9.55
N GLN A 105 15.91 -21.47 -8.78
CA GLN A 105 16.50 -22.71 -9.27
C GLN A 105 15.44 -23.80 -9.52
N PRO A 106 15.68 -24.71 -10.49
CA PRO A 106 14.77 -25.82 -10.77
C PRO A 106 14.47 -26.69 -9.55
N PHE A 107 13.22 -27.13 -9.37
CA PHE A 107 12.79 -27.95 -8.24
C PHE A 107 11.79 -29.03 -8.64
N TYR A 108 11.71 -30.13 -7.88
CA TYR A 108 10.69 -31.15 -8.14
C TYR A 108 9.34 -30.72 -7.59
N VAL A 109 8.31 -30.73 -8.42
CA VAL A 109 6.94 -30.35 -8.01
C VAL A 109 6.42 -31.25 -6.90
N THR A 110 6.82 -32.52 -6.92
CA THR A 110 6.46 -33.51 -5.90
C THR A 110 7.29 -33.40 -4.63
N ASP A 111 8.43 -32.72 -4.70
CA ASP A 111 9.35 -32.53 -3.59
C ASP A 111 10.20 -31.26 -3.77
N CYS A 112 9.65 -30.15 -3.33
CA CYS A 112 10.28 -28.82 -3.44
C CYS A 112 11.51 -28.65 -2.52
N ALA A 113 11.95 -29.75 -1.87
CA ALA A 113 13.17 -29.86 -1.09
C ALA A 113 14.45 -29.92 -1.90
N ALA A 114 14.38 -30.29 -3.18
CA ALA A 114 15.58 -30.45 -4.01
C ALA A 114 16.26 -29.14 -4.42
N VAL A 115 15.71 -27.99 -3.99
CA VAL A 115 16.40 -26.69 -3.99
C VAL A 115 17.33 -26.53 -2.77
N ASP A 116 17.33 -27.53 -1.89
CA ASP A 116 18.38 -28.10 -1.02
C ASP A 116 17.93 -28.36 0.43
N GLY A 117 17.55 -29.62 0.67
CA GLY A 117 18.11 -30.43 1.74
C GLY A 117 17.66 -30.17 3.17
N ASN A 118 16.35 -30.04 3.45
CA ASN A 118 15.68 -30.56 4.65
C ASN A 118 14.19 -30.15 4.68
N VAL A 119 13.28 -31.10 4.47
CA VAL A 119 11.83 -30.91 4.64
C VAL A 119 11.45 -31.19 6.09
N ARG A 120 10.55 -30.37 6.64
CA ARG A 120 9.67 -30.87 7.72
C ARG A 120 8.70 -31.85 7.09
N GLU A 121 9.06 -33.14 7.06
CA GLU A 121 8.24 -34.23 6.51
C GLU A 121 6.81 -34.16 7.06
N ASN A 122 5.91 -33.54 6.31
CA ASN A 122 4.50 -33.76 6.45
C ASN A 122 4.01 -34.23 5.08
N HIS A 123 3.95 -35.57 4.95
CA HIS A 123 3.32 -36.31 3.86
C HIS A 123 4.13 -36.40 2.55
N GLN A 124 5.06 -37.36 2.53
CA GLN A 124 5.61 -37.96 1.33
C GLN A 124 4.47 -38.32 0.32
N PRO A 125 4.47 -37.79 -0.92
CA PRO A 125 3.48 -38.10 -1.96
C PRO A 125 3.55 -39.54 -2.46
N THR A 126 4.62 -40.28 -2.11
CA THR A 126 4.79 -41.68 -2.53
C THR A 126 3.62 -42.59 -2.13
N GLN A 127 2.78 -42.20 -1.17
CA GLN A 127 1.58 -42.96 -0.78
C GLN A 127 0.29 -42.57 -1.52
N ALA A 128 0.24 -41.42 -2.22
CA ALA A 128 -0.97 -40.94 -2.91
C ALA A 128 -1.14 -41.53 -4.32
N LEU A 129 -0.09 -42.07 -4.95
CA LEU A 129 -0.19 -42.87 -6.19
C LEU A 129 -0.83 -44.27 -5.97
N ARG A 130 -1.66 -44.45 -4.95
CA ARG A 130 -2.31 -45.73 -4.65
C ARG A 130 -3.53 -45.96 -5.55
N THR A 131 -3.26 -46.60 -6.69
CA THR A 131 -4.18 -47.48 -7.43
C THR A 131 -5.58 -46.94 -7.71
N ILE A 132 -5.73 -46.27 -8.86
CA ILE A 132 -7.01 -46.13 -9.54
C ILE A 132 -7.50 -47.52 -9.94
N ARG A 133 -8.79 -47.83 -9.70
CA ARG A 133 -9.40 -49.08 -10.16
C ARG A 133 -9.59 -49.00 -11.68
N PRO A 134 -9.00 -49.90 -12.48
CA PRO A 134 -9.24 -49.92 -13.92
C PRO A 134 -10.72 -50.20 -14.21
N GLY A 135 -11.37 -49.39 -15.06
CA GLY A 135 -12.65 -49.75 -15.67
C GLY A 135 -13.82 -48.77 -15.61
N GLN A 136 -13.65 -47.52 -15.16
CA GLN A 136 -14.63 -46.46 -15.43
C GLN A 136 -14.01 -45.44 -16.39
N GLY A 137 -14.55 -45.35 -17.60
CA GLY A 137 -13.92 -44.67 -18.75
C GLY A 137 -13.99 -43.14 -18.70
N SER A 138 -13.37 -42.54 -17.69
CA SER A 138 -13.02 -41.11 -17.64
C SER A 138 -11.52 -40.94 -17.87
N ASP A 139 -11.14 -39.91 -18.61
CA ASP A 139 -9.75 -39.46 -18.62
C ASP A 139 -9.43 -38.93 -17.21
N PHE A 140 -8.23 -39.20 -16.71
CA PHE A 140 -7.82 -38.82 -15.36
C PHE A 140 -6.60 -37.91 -15.45
N ALA A 141 -6.63 -36.79 -14.73
CA ALA A 141 -5.55 -35.83 -14.72
C ALA A 141 -5.06 -35.59 -13.29
N HIS A 142 -3.75 -35.62 -13.11
CA HIS A 142 -3.12 -35.06 -11.91
C HIS A 142 -2.84 -33.59 -12.18
N VAL A 143 -3.23 -32.72 -11.25
CA VAL A 143 -2.95 -31.30 -11.37
C VAL A 143 -2.19 -30.79 -10.16
N TYR A 144 -1.10 -30.09 -10.41
CA TYR A 144 -0.29 -29.42 -9.41
C TYR A 144 -0.39 -27.92 -9.62
N ARG A 145 -0.78 -27.18 -8.57
CA ARG A 145 -0.77 -25.71 -8.59
C ARG A 145 0.49 -25.22 -7.96
N VAL A 146 1.33 -24.55 -8.74
CA VAL A 146 2.55 -23.89 -8.28
C VAL A 146 2.25 -22.41 -8.10
N SER A 147 2.29 -21.93 -6.86
CA SER A 147 2.18 -20.52 -6.53
C SER A 147 3.55 -19.96 -6.16
N VAL A 148 3.97 -18.91 -6.85
CA VAL A 148 5.26 -18.23 -6.68
C VAL A 148 4.97 -16.85 -6.11
N THR A 149 5.39 -16.60 -4.88
CA THR A 149 5.31 -15.29 -4.23
C THR A 149 6.67 -14.60 -4.33
N TYR A 150 6.68 -13.31 -4.65
CA TYR A 150 7.89 -12.51 -4.84
C TYR A 150 7.70 -11.06 -4.37
N GLU A 151 8.82 -10.43 -4.01
CA GLU A 151 8.94 -8.99 -3.85
C GLU A 151 9.35 -8.38 -5.20
N MET A 152 8.91 -7.15 -5.48
CA MET A 152 9.24 -6.45 -6.71
C MET A 152 9.86 -5.08 -6.43
N ASN A 153 10.98 -4.80 -7.10
CA ASN A 153 11.52 -3.45 -7.20
C ASN A 153 11.01 -2.79 -8.49
N TRP A 154 9.90 -2.05 -8.39
CA TRP A 154 9.25 -1.44 -9.55
C TRP A 154 10.08 -0.35 -10.24
N GLU A 155 10.94 0.36 -9.51
CA GLU A 155 11.87 1.33 -10.10
C GLU A 155 12.86 0.62 -11.02
N ALA A 156 13.52 -0.43 -10.52
CA ALA A 156 14.46 -1.23 -11.31
C ALA A 156 13.77 -1.93 -12.49
N TYR A 157 12.57 -2.46 -12.30
CA TYR A 157 11.80 -3.11 -13.36
C TYR A 157 11.51 -2.13 -14.51
N ARG A 158 11.07 -0.90 -14.21
CA ARG A 158 10.74 0.11 -15.24
C ARG A 158 11.98 0.61 -15.98
N GLU A 159 13.16 0.60 -15.35
CA GLU A 159 14.42 0.89 -16.05
C GLU A 159 14.78 -0.21 -17.08
N GLU A 160 14.45 -1.46 -16.77
CA GLU A 160 14.79 -2.62 -17.60
C GLU A 160 13.74 -2.89 -18.71
N PHE A 161 12.46 -2.73 -18.39
CA PHE A 161 11.32 -3.04 -19.27
C PHE A 161 10.41 -1.81 -19.45
N PRO A 162 10.69 -0.93 -20.44
CA PRO A 162 9.84 0.23 -20.71
C PRO A 162 8.46 -0.20 -21.24
N ILE A 163 7.40 0.38 -20.67
CA ILE A 163 6.00 0.04 -20.96
C ILE A 163 5.69 0.24 -22.45
N GLY A 164 5.26 -0.84 -23.11
CA GLY A 164 4.70 -0.77 -24.46
C GLY A 164 5.03 -1.95 -25.36
N GLU A 165 4.34 -3.07 -25.18
CA GLU A 165 3.72 -3.84 -26.27
C GLU A 165 2.79 -4.90 -25.65
N ASP A 166 1.58 -5.04 -26.18
CA ASP A 166 0.66 -6.13 -25.82
C ASP A 166 1.34 -7.47 -26.15
N VAL A 167 1.44 -8.35 -25.15
CA VAL A 167 2.17 -9.60 -25.26
C VAL A 167 1.22 -10.75 -25.54
N ASP A 168 1.58 -11.60 -26.50
CA ASP A 168 0.93 -12.88 -26.74
C ASP A 168 1.37 -13.89 -25.65
N PRO A 169 0.44 -14.39 -24.79
CA PRO A 169 0.74 -15.32 -23.70
C PRO A 169 1.30 -16.68 -24.19
N GLU A 170 1.26 -16.97 -25.50
CA GLU A 170 1.92 -18.15 -26.07
C GLU A 170 3.42 -17.97 -26.30
N THR A 171 3.95 -16.74 -26.28
CA THR A 171 5.34 -16.45 -26.68
C THR A 171 6.25 -15.93 -25.57
N CYS A 172 5.72 -15.63 -24.37
CA CYS A 172 6.39 -15.00 -23.22
C CYS A 172 7.24 -13.78 -23.61
N ALA A 173 6.80 -12.57 -23.28
CA ALA A 173 7.65 -11.39 -23.47
C ALA A 173 8.76 -11.31 -22.43
N ALA A 174 9.74 -10.46 -22.75
CA ALA A 174 10.71 -10.00 -21.78
C ALA A 174 9.98 -9.17 -20.70
N GLY A 175 10.19 -9.52 -19.43
CA GLY A 175 9.54 -8.87 -18.29
C GLY A 175 8.41 -9.69 -17.66
N ASP A 176 7.85 -10.67 -18.38
CA ASP A 176 6.77 -11.52 -17.86
C ASP A 176 7.22 -12.43 -16.72
N ALA A 177 6.27 -12.82 -15.86
CA ALA A 177 6.45 -13.96 -14.99
C ALA A 177 6.36 -15.24 -15.84
N VAL A 178 7.50 -15.90 -16.04
CA VAL A 178 7.60 -17.11 -16.86
C VAL A 178 7.80 -18.30 -15.96
N ASN A 179 7.07 -19.38 -16.17
CA ASN A 179 7.33 -20.60 -15.45
C ASN A 179 7.26 -21.83 -16.36
N SER A 180 8.36 -22.57 -16.41
CA SER A 180 8.52 -23.77 -17.23
C SER A 180 8.50 -25.03 -16.39
N ALA A 181 7.77 -26.04 -16.85
CA ALA A 181 7.81 -27.39 -16.31
C ALA A 181 8.39 -28.37 -17.33
N ARG A 182 9.11 -29.38 -16.84
CA ARG A 182 9.67 -30.47 -17.64
C ARG A 182 9.37 -31.81 -17.00
N MET A 183 8.94 -32.76 -17.83
CA MET A 183 8.75 -34.16 -17.48
C MET A 183 9.39 -35.05 -18.56
N GLY A 184 10.57 -35.61 -18.26
CA GLY A 184 11.35 -36.38 -19.23
C GLY A 184 11.84 -35.54 -20.42
N THR A 185 11.29 -35.79 -21.61
CA THR A 185 11.57 -35.02 -22.85
C THR A 185 10.45 -34.04 -23.20
N THR A 186 9.42 -33.93 -22.37
CA THR A 186 8.30 -33.00 -22.58
C THR A 186 8.51 -31.78 -21.70
N ASP A 187 8.37 -30.61 -22.30
CA ASP A 187 8.41 -29.30 -21.68
C ASP A 187 7.11 -28.53 -21.97
N SER A 188 6.73 -27.62 -21.07
CA SER A 188 5.61 -26.71 -21.25
C SER A 188 5.84 -25.47 -20.40
N THR A 189 5.55 -24.31 -20.96
CA THR A 189 5.77 -23.01 -20.33
C THR A 189 4.46 -22.25 -20.28
N GLY A 190 4.20 -21.58 -19.16
CA GLY A 190 3.15 -20.58 -19.02
C GLY A 190 3.76 -19.22 -18.67
N CYS A 191 3.12 -18.15 -19.12
CA CYS A 191 3.54 -16.77 -18.89
C CYS A 191 2.36 -15.99 -18.28
N ILE A 192 2.66 -15.07 -17.36
CA ILE A 192 1.71 -14.06 -16.86
C ILE A 192 2.36 -12.70 -17.08
N PRO A 193 1.70 -11.77 -17.80
CA PRO A 193 2.22 -10.42 -17.99
C PRO A 193 2.46 -9.71 -16.66
N ILE A 194 3.64 -9.12 -16.49
CA ILE A 194 3.90 -8.22 -15.36
C ILE A 194 3.73 -6.79 -15.87
N VAL A 195 2.65 -6.15 -15.43
CA VAL A 195 2.44 -4.72 -15.63
C VAL A 195 2.77 -4.02 -14.32
N PRO A 196 3.67 -3.01 -14.31
CA PRO A 196 3.87 -2.20 -13.13
C PRO A 196 2.53 -1.64 -12.68
N PRO A 197 2.23 -1.63 -11.37
CA PRO A 197 1.10 -0.86 -10.88
C PRO A 197 1.26 0.55 -11.43
N GLU A 198 0.14 1.12 -11.88
CA GLU A 198 0.13 2.45 -12.45
C GLU A 198 0.92 3.36 -11.52
N ASP A 199 1.92 4.05 -12.08
CA ASP A 199 2.75 5.00 -11.34
C ASP A 199 1.94 6.27 -11.14
N GLU A 200 0.77 6.10 -10.54
CA GLU A 200 -0.25 7.11 -10.36
C GLU A 200 0.33 8.11 -9.36
N ARG A 201 0.55 9.30 -9.88
CA ARG A 201 1.16 10.40 -9.15
C ARG A 201 0.14 11.50 -9.08
N VAL A 202 -0.23 11.87 -7.86
CA VAL A 202 -1.23 12.91 -7.63
C VAL A 202 -0.57 14.20 -7.15
N SER A 203 -1.33 15.29 -7.28
CA SER A 203 -0.97 16.61 -6.79
C SER A 203 -1.77 16.93 -5.53
N LEU A 204 -1.10 17.36 -4.46
CA LEU A 204 -1.74 17.83 -3.24
C LEU A 204 -1.87 19.35 -3.26
N VAL A 205 -3.10 19.82 -3.11
CA VAL A 205 -3.41 21.24 -2.88
C VAL A 205 -3.83 21.41 -1.41
N LEU A 206 -3.20 22.36 -0.74
CA LEU A 206 -3.47 22.69 0.66
C LEU A 206 -4.04 24.09 0.79
N ASP A 207 -5.14 24.18 1.53
CA ASP A 207 -5.72 25.46 1.95
C ASP A 207 -5.63 25.66 3.46
N LYS A 208 -5.37 26.89 3.86
CA LYS A 208 -5.19 27.28 5.26
C LYS A 208 -6.31 28.18 5.72
N TYR A 209 -6.92 27.86 6.86
CA TYR A 209 -8.02 28.64 7.42
C TYR A 209 -7.76 29.12 8.85
N GLY A 210 -8.36 30.26 9.21
CA GLY A 210 -8.30 30.85 10.55
C GLY A 210 -9.25 30.24 11.58
N ASN A 211 -10.32 29.60 11.11
CA ASN A 211 -11.26 28.85 11.93
C ASN A 211 -12.00 27.80 11.06
N ILE A 212 -12.58 26.79 11.72
CA ILE A 212 -13.50 25.82 11.13
C ILE A 212 -14.88 26.09 11.72
N GLY A 213 -15.96 25.94 10.94
CA GLY A 213 -17.33 26.10 11.44
C GLY A 213 -17.63 25.25 12.68
N THR A 214 -18.45 25.77 13.59
CA THR A 214 -18.79 25.11 14.88
C THR A 214 -19.88 24.05 14.78
N ASP A 215 -20.41 23.80 13.59
CA ASP A 215 -21.74 23.23 13.41
C ASP A 215 -21.69 21.72 13.09
N GLY A 216 -20.68 21.02 13.61
CA GLY A 216 -20.51 19.57 13.46
C GLY A 216 -20.13 19.10 12.06
N ALA A 217 -20.25 19.96 11.04
CA ALA A 217 -19.61 19.80 9.75
C ALA A 217 -18.25 20.50 9.83
N GLN A 218 -17.16 19.74 9.82
CA GLN A 218 -15.79 20.24 9.68
C GLN A 218 -15.61 20.84 8.27
N GLN A 219 -16.22 22.00 8.04
CA GLN A 219 -16.17 22.74 6.78
C GLN A 219 -15.37 24.01 6.98
N ALA A 220 -14.48 24.29 6.04
CA ALA A 220 -13.75 25.54 5.98
C ALA A 220 -14.72 26.69 5.76
N ILE A 221 -14.37 27.86 6.31
CA ILE A 221 -15.09 29.09 6.06
C ILE A 221 -14.29 29.83 4.96
N PRO A 222 -14.77 29.90 3.71
CA PRO A 222 -13.98 30.40 2.57
C PRO A 222 -13.41 31.82 2.78
N ASP A 223 -14.15 32.69 3.49
CA ASP A 223 -13.74 34.06 3.78
C ASP A 223 -12.63 34.19 4.85
N GLU A 224 -12.16 33.08 5.42
CA GLU A 224 -11.09 33.05 6.43
C GLU A 224 -9.80 32.36 5.95
N GLN A 225 -9.60 32.23 4.64
CA GLN A 225 -8.35 31.69 4.10
C GLN A 225 -7.15 32.59 4.47
N LEU A 226 -6.05 31.97 4.90
CA LEU A 226 -4.89 32.66 5.45
C LEU A 226 -3.69 32.65 4.48
N ALA A 227 -3.10 33.83 4.30
CA ALA A 227 -1.85 34.02 3.56
C ALA A 227 -0.64 34.10 4.51
N GLY A 228 0.59 34.01 3.96
CA GLY A 228 1.82 34.20 4.72
C GLY A 228 2.24 32.98 5.57
N THR A 229 1.67 31.82 5.27
CA THR A 229 1.98 30.53 5.90
C THR A 229 2.99 29.77 5.05
N THR A 230 3.96 29.11 5.68
CA THR A 230 4.92 28.22 5.00
C THR A 230 4.76 26.80 5.51
N PHE A 231 4.69 25.86 4.58
CA PHE A 231 4.63 24.43 4.88
C PHE A 231 5.83 23.71 4.30
N ALA A 232 6.25 22.64 4.99
CA ALA A 232 7.21 21.65 4.54
C ALA A 232 6.55 20.27 4.53
N LEU A 233 6.72 19.54 3.44
CA LEU A 233 6.22 18.19 3.23
C LEU A 233 7.38 17.20 3.28
N TYR A 234 7.17 16.10 4.00
CA TYR A 234 8.14 15.01 4.16
C TYR A 234 7.48 13.69 3.76
N ASP A 235 8.26 12.81 3.15
CA ASP A 235 7.87 11.43 2.78
C ASP A 235 8.37 10.38 3.78
N GLN A 236 8.92 10.85 4.90
CA GLN A 236 9.30 10.08 6.07
C GLN A 236 9.14 10.95 7.32
N ALA A 237 9.03 10.33 8.49
CA ALA A 237 8.81 11.05 9.74
C ALA A 237 9.90 12.14 9.95
N PRO A 238 9.53 13.42 10.14
CA PRO A 238 10.49 14.50 10.28
C PRO A 238 11.29 14.35 11.58
N GLY A 239 12.59 14.69 11.50
CA GLY A 239 13.54 14.49 12.58
C GLY A 239 14.88 15.16 12.30
N GLU A 240 15.86 14.94 13.17
CA GLU A 240 17.20 15.50 12.99
C GLU A 240 17.86 14.95 11.71
N GLY A 241 18.26 15.84 10.81
CA GLY A 241 18.91 15.48 9.54
C GLY A 241 17.97 14.99 8.44
N VAL A 242 16.65 15.03 8.66
CA VAL A 242 15.63 14.75 7.65
C VAL A 242 15.24 16.05 6.96
N GLU A 243 15.47 16.14 5.65
CA GLU A 243 15.10 17.29 4.82
C GLU A 243 13.70 17.09 4.20
N PRO A 244 12.92 18.16 3.97
CA PRO A 244 11.64 18.07 3.30
C PRO A 244 11.80 17.78 1.81
N ILE A 245 10.86 16.99 1.26
CA ILE A 245 10.76 16.76 -0.19
C ILE A 245 10.24 17.99 -0.92
N TYR A 246 9.50 18.85 -0.22
CA TYR A 246 8.99 20.11 -0.76
C TYR A 246 8.71 21.12 0.35
N GLN A 247 9.06 22.38 0.16
CA GLN A 247 8.76 23.46 1.11
C GLN A 247 8.44 24.74 0.35
N ALA A 248 7.29 25.35 0.66
CA ALA A 248 6.85 26.56 0.01
C ALA A 248 5.95 27.41 0.92
N GLU A 249 5.96 28.73 0.68
CA GLU A 249 4.91 29.61 1.15
C GLU A 249 3.66 29.42 0.30
N MET A 250 2.47 29.60 0.90
CA MET A 250 1.22 29.57 0.15
C MET A 250 1.20 30.65 -0.95
N THR A 251 0.92 30.22 -2.18
CA THR A 251 0.86 31.06 -3.37
C THR A 251 -0.57 31.50 -3.67
N ARG A 252 -0.73 32.73 -4.18
CA ARG A 252 -2.05 33.25 -4.55
C ARG A 252 -2.37 33.00 -6.02
N GLU A 253 -3.43 32.24 -6.29
CA GLU A 253 -3.93 31.94 -7.63
C GLU A 253 -5.46 32.08 -7.69
N ASN A 254 -5.98 32.74 -8.73
CA ASN A 254 -7.43 33.00 -8.95
C ASN A 254 -8.19 33.62 -7.76
N GLY A 255 -7.48 34.27 -6.83
CA GLY A 255 -8.06 34.89 -5.65
C GLY A 255 -7.83 34.12 -4.35
N ASN A 256 -7.48 32.83 -4.44
CA ASN A 256 -7.27 31.91 -3.32
C ASN A 256 -5.76 31.73 -3.03
N TYR A 257 -5.42 31.43 -1.79
CA TYR A 257 -4.06 31.09 -1.36
C TYR A 257 -3.95 29.59 -1.16
N SER A 258 -3.02 28.93 -1.84
CA SER A 258 -2.80 27.50 -1.72
C SER A 258 -1.32 27.12 -1.73
N PHE A 259 -1.00 25.98 -1.13
CA PHE A 259 0.26 25.28 -1.36
C PHE A 259 0.00 24.12 -2.30
N ARG A 260 0.86 23.91 -3.29
CA ARG A 260 0.73 22.80 -4.26
C ARG A 260 2.01 21.97 -4.31
N ALA A 261 1.90 20.68 -4.03
CA ALA A 261 2.96 19.69 -4.18
C ALA A 261 2.56 18.69 -5.27
N GLU A 262 3.49 18.34 -6.15
CA GLU A 262 3.27 17.39 -7.24
C GLU A 262 3.95 16.05 -6.95
N ASN A 263 3.63 15.03 -7.76
CA ASN A 263 4.34 13.76 -7.82
C ASN A 263 4.28 12.94 -6.51
N LEU A 264 3.12 12.92 -5.87
CA LEU A 264 2.88 12.15 -4.64
C LEU A 264 2.41 10.74 -4.97
N GLU A 265 2.94 9.76 -4.25
CA GLU A 265 2.62 8.34 -4.38
C GLU A 265 1.36 8.01 -3.56
N ILE A 266 0.49 7.18 -4.11
CA ILE A 266 -0.67 6.63 -3.40
C ILE A 266 -0.19 5.58 -2.38
N GLY A 267 -0.85 5.49 -1.23
CA GLY A 267 -0.57 4.54 -0.15
C GLY A 267 0.61 4.93 0.75
N LYS A 268 1.44 5.90 0.35
CA LYS A 268 2.62 6.33 1.11
C LYS A 268 2.25 7.28 2.26
N ASP A 269 2.93 7.12 3.40
CA ASP A 269 2.83 8.06 4.52
C ASP A 269 3.54 9.38 4.23
N TYR A 270 2.85 10.48 4.51
CA TYR A 270 3.37 11.83 4.40
C TYR A 270 3.19 12.62 5.70
N TRP A 271 4.12 13.54 5.94
CA TRP A 271 4.08 14.46 7.08
C TRP A 271 4.13 15.89 6.60
N LEU A 272 3.09 16.65 6.96
CA LEU A 272 3.00 18.08 6.71
C LEU A 272 3.34 18.86 7.98
N VAL A 273 4.37 19.71 7.88
CA VAL A 273 4.84 20.57 8.96
C VAL A 273 4.58 22.03 8.59
N GLU A 274 3.84 22.74 9.44
CA GLU A 274 3.78 24.21 9.36
C GLU A 274 5.11 24.77 9.89
N VAL A 275 5.91 25.39 9.02
CA VAL A 275 7.22 25.96 9.36
C VAL A 275 7.07 27.40 9.84
N GLN A 276 6.12 28.13 9.27
CA GLN A 276 5.84 29.51 9.63
C GLN A 276 4.32 29.72 9.65
N SER A 277 3.82 30.23 10.77
CA SER A 277 2.42 30.58 10.94
C SER A 277 2.10 31.95 10.33
N PRO A 278 0.84 32.16 9.88
CA PRO A 278 0.37 33.45 9.42
C PRO A 278 0.29 34.45 10.56
N GLN A 279 0.33 35.75 10.22
CA GLN A 279 0.34 36.82 11.22
C GLN A 279 -0.91 36.77 12.14
N GLY A 280 -0.67 36.79 13.46
CA GLY A 280 -1.74 36.75 14.47
C GLY A 280 -2.21 35.34 14.86
N TYR A 281 -1.56 34.30 14.32
CA TYR A 281 -1.83 32.90 14.63
C TYR A 281 -0.61 32.21 15.23
N MET A 282 -0.86 31.19 16.05
CA MET A 282 0.18 30.32 16.60
C MET A 282 0.58 29.27 15.57
N LEU A 283 1.86 28.90 15.57
CA LEU A 283 2.37 27.75 14.83
C LEU A 283 1.70 26.47 15.32
N LEU A 284 1.33 25.59 14.40
CA LEU A 284 0.80 24.28 14.73
C LEU A 284 1.79 23.52 15.61
N PRO A 285 1.37 23.01 16.78
CA PRO A 285 2.26 22.35 17.73
C PRO A 285 2.61 20.91 17.31
N LYS A 286 1.88 20.37 16.32
CA LYS A 286 2.04 19.02 15.77
C LYS A 286 1.97 19.08 14.26
N GLN A 287 2.75 18.22 13.62
CA GLN A 287 2.61 17.88 12.20
C GLN A 287 1.29 17.16 11.92
N VAL A 288 0.87 17.17 10.66
CA VAL A 288 -0.25 16.36 10.16
C VAL A 288 0.33 15.17 9.42
N GLN A 289 0.06 13.96 9.92
CA GLN A 289 0.39 12.70 9.24
C GLN A 289 -0.82 12.26 8.41
N PHE A 290 -0.59 11.94 7.14
CA PHE A 290 -1.66 11.51 6.25
C PHE A 290 -1.18 10.53 5.19
N GLN A 291 -2.12 9.80 4.59
CA GLN A 291 -1.93 9.00 3.39
C GLN A 291 -2.90 9.44 2.30
N ILE A 292 -2.57 9.12 1.06
CA ILE A 292 -3.44 9.30 -0.10
C ILE A 292 -3.90 7.91 -0.51
N VAL A 293 -5.20 7.68 -0.63
CA VAL A 293 -5.76 6.36 -0.97
C VAL A 293 -6.79 6.50 -2.09
N LYS A 294 -7.00 5.44 -2.86
CA LYS A 294 -8.11 5.37 -3.82
C LYS A 294 -9.44 5.31 -3.07
N SER A 295 -10.45 5.99 -3.59
CA SER A 295 -11.75 6.09 -2.92
C SER A 295 -12.50 4.76 -2.85
N ASP A 296 -12.33 3.88 -3.85
CA ASP A 296 -12.91 2.53 -3.92
C ASP A 296 -12.36 1.56 -2.86
N SER A 297 -11.18 1.86 -2.32
CA SER A 297 -10.49 1.08 -1.30
C SER A 297 -11.00 1.39 0.13
N LEU A 298 -11.87 2.39 0.29
CA LEU A 298 -12.47 2.76 1.56
C LEU A 298 -13.82 2.05 1.75
N GLU A 299 -13.94 1.20 2.77
CA GLU A 299 -15.23 0.62 3.15
C GLU A 299 -16.17 1.71 3.71
N SER A 300 -17.24 2.05 2.99
CA SER A 300 -18.23 3.02 3.45
C SER A 300 -19.02 2.48 4.65
N GLY A 301 -18.69 2.96 5.85
CA GLY A 301 -19.50 2.74 7.05
C GLY A 301 -20.88 3.40 6.95
N PRO A 302 -21.92 2.88 7.63
CA PRO A 302 -23.23 3.51 7.62
C PRO A 302 -23.20 4.88 8.32
N GLY A 303 -23.27 5.96 7.53
CA GLY A 303 -23.22 7.34 8.00
C GLY A 303 -21.91 8.08 7.70
N GLU A 304 -20.97 7.44 7.02
CA GLU A 304 -19.74 8.05 6.50
C GLU A 304 -20.02 8.91 5.26
N ALA A 305 -19.16 9.89 4.97
CA ALA A 305 -19.29 10.75 3.80
C ALA A 305 -19.22 9.92 2.50
N ASP A 306 -20.04 10.31 1.52
CA ASP A 306 -20.04 9.68 0.20
C ASP A 306 -18.86 10.21 -0.61
N PHE A 307 -17.81 9.39 -0.76
CA PHE A 307 -16.61 9.70 -1.54
C PHE A 307 -16.68 9.19 -2.99
N THR A 308 -17.85 8.70 -3.46
CA THR A 308 -18.00 8.11 -4.80
C THR A 308 -17.84 9.08 -5.96
N SER A 309 -17.69 10.38 -5.70
CA SER A 309 -17.50 11.43 -6.70
C SER A 309 -16.04 11.89 -6.85
N VAL A 310 -15.07 11.23 -6.19
CA VAL A 310 -13.64 11.57 -6.26
C VAL A 310 -12.80 10.29 -6.41
N ASP A 311 -11.72 10.35 -7.18
CA ASP A 311 -10.86 9.17 -7.44
C ASP A 311 -9.94 8.85 -6.26
N TYR A 312 -9.48 9.88 -5.53
CA TYR A 312 -8.63 9.72 -4.34
C TYR A 312 -9.11 10.53 -3.13
N VAL A 313 -8.72 10.06 -1.95
CA VAL A 313 -9.03 10.66 -0.65
C VAL A 313 -7.75 10.78 0.18
N VAL A 314 -7.63 11.88 0.94
CA VAL A 314 -6.60 12.03 1.97
C VAL A 314 -7.09 11.42 3.27
N VAL A 315 -6.36 10.49 3.87
CA VAL A 315 -6.68 9.94 5.19
C VAL A 315 -5.71 10.54 6.21
N VAL A 316 -6.22 11.40 7.10
CA VAL A 316 -5.42 11.99 8.19
C VAL A 316 -5.34 11.00 9.34
N GLN A 317 -4.12 10.58 9.68
CA GLN A 317 -3.86 9.57 10.71
C GLN A 317 -3.55 10.17 12.09
N ASP A 318 -2.80 11.28 12.16
CA ASP A 318 -2.54 12.05 13.38
C ASP A 318 -2.35 13.54 13.04
N GLY A 319 -2.65 14.41 14.00
CA GLY A 319 -2.59 15.86 13.84
C GLY A 319 -3.95 16.51 13.53
N PHE A 320 -3.89 17.80 13.18
CA PHE A 320 -5.09 18.61 12.93
C PHE A 320 -5.20 18.96 11.44
N GLY A 321 -5.85 18.07 10.68
CA GLY A 321 -6.26 18.28 9.30
C GLY A 321 -7.66 17.71 9.09
N PHE A 322 -8.41 18.25 8.15
CA PHE A 322 -9.70 17.68 7.76
C PHE A 322 -9.81 17.67 6.24
N VAL A 323 -10.42 16.60 5.74
CA VAL A 323 -10.70 16.43 4.33
C VAL A 323 -11.98 17.18 4.04
N GLU A 324 -11.97 18.03 3.02
CA GLU A 324 -13.22 18.63 2.54
C GLU A 324 -13.77 17.80 1.39
N PRO A 325 -14.88 17.05 1.60
CA PRO A 325 -15.60 16.46 0.48
C PRO A 325 -16.41 17.57 -0.21
N GLY A 326 -16.17 17.79 -1.50
CA GLY A 326 -17.18 18.38 -2.39
C GLY A 326 -16.78 19.63 -3.17
N GLU A 327 -17.08 19.56 -4.47
CA GLU A 327 -17.31 20.60 -5.49
C GLU A 327 -17.15 22.07 -5.08
N ASP A 328 -15.91 22.56 -5.03
CA ASP A 328 -15.67 23.99 -5.18
C ASP A 328 -15.32 24.26 -6.66
N ALA A 329 -16.18 25.03 -7.35
CA ALA A 329 -16.03 25.42 -8.75
C ALA A 329 -14.80 26.30 -9.03
N SER A 330 -14.01 26.64 -8.00
CA SER A 330 -12.72 27.30 -8.12
C SER A 330 -11.52 26.34 -8.07
N ARG A 331 -11.75 25.02 -7.91
CA ARG A 331 -10.71 24.00 -7.94
C ARG A 331 -10.19 23.80 -9.37
N PRO A 332 -8.86 23.70 -9.57
CA PRO A 332 -8.33 23.28 -10.87
C PRO A 332 -8.93 21.93 -11.25
N GLU A 333 -9.64 21.88 -12.38
CA GLU A 333 -10.15 20.63 -12.95
C GLU A 333 -8.96 19.74 -13.37
N GLY A 334 -8.94 18.50 -12.86
CA GLY A 334 -7.97 17.46 -13.21
C GLY A 334 -8.18 16.23 -12.34
N GLU A 335 -8.14 15.05 -12.96
CA GLU A 335 -8.41 13.73 -12.33
C GLU A 335 -7.38 13.41 -11.21
N ASP A 336 -6.21 14.07 -11.19
CA ASP A 336 -5.10 13.75 -10.28
C ASP A 336 -4.83 14.79 -9.17
N THR A 337 -5.81 15.63 -8.78
CA THR A 337 -5.60 16.66 -7.74
C THR A 337 -6.45 16.44 -6.49
N ILE A 338 -5.79 16.30 -5.34
CA ILE A 338 -6.41 16.11 -4.02
C ILE A 338 -6.30 17.37 -3.15
N PHE A 339 -7.26 17.52 -2.22
CA PHE A 339 -7.36 18.72 -1.37
C PHE A 339 -7.31 18.36 0.12
N LEU A 340 -6.51 19.10 0.88
CA LEU A 340 -6.47 19.00 2.35
C LEU A 340 -6.55 20.40 2.97
N ALA A 341 -7.51 20.57 3.89
CA ALA A 341 -7.69 21.82 4.63
C ALA A 341 -7.03 21.72 6.01
N VAL A 342 -6.31 22.77 6.39
CA VAL A 342 -5.60 22.86 7.68
C VAL A 342 -5.98 24.13 8.43
N ALA A 343 -6.54 24.01 9.63
CA ALA A 343 -6.95 25.16 10.45
C ALA A 343 -5.86 25.65 11.41
N ASN A 344 -5.91 26.92 11.82
CA ASN A 344 -4.94 27.53 12.74
C ASN A 344 -5.58 28.06 14.02
N TYR A 345 -4.78 28.21 15.07
CA TYR A 345 -5.22 28.79 16.34
C TYR A 345 -4.81 30.25 16.45
N ARG A 346 -5.74 31.14 16.81
CA ARG A 346 -5.42 32.55 17.07
C ARG A 346 -4.50 32.68 18.28
N GLN A 347 -3.53 33.58 18.18
CA GLN A 347 -2.70 33.93 19.33
C GLN A 347 -3.58 34.64 20.37
N GLY A 348 -3.68 34.08 21.58
CA GLY A 348 -4.42 34.72 22.66
C GLY A 348 -3.72 36.00 23.09
N GLU A 349 -4.44 37.12 23.11
CA GLU A 349 -3.96 38.32 23.80
C GLU A 349 -4.00 38.05 25.31
N LEU A 350 -2.83 37.93 25.93
CA LEU A 350 -2.76 37.92 27.40
C LEU A 350 -3.37 39.23 27.90
N PRO A 351 -4.30 39.21 28.88
CA PRO A 351 -4.80 40.45 29.46
C PRO A 351 -3.59 41.20 30.02
N ASN A 352 -3.44 42.46 29.61
CA ASN A 352 -2.38 43.35 30.07
C ASN A 352 -2.49 43.55 31.60
N THR A 353 -1.93 42.63 32.39
CA THR A 353 -1.89 42.70 33.85
C THR A 353 -0.75 43.63 34.25
N GLY A 354 -1.06 44.92 34.18
CA GLY A 354 -0.11 45.99 34.45
C GLY A 354 -0.57 47.38 33.99
N GLY A 355 -1.83 47.52 33.54
CA GLY A 355 -2.40 48.81 33.16
C GLY A 355 -2.26 49.86 34.26
N SER A 356 -2.27 51.13 33.84
CA SER A 356 -2.00 52.35 34.63
C SER A 356 -2.73 52.47 35.99
N GLY A 357 -3.77 51.66 36.25
CA GLY A 357 -4.43 51.55 37.55
C GLY A 357 -3.63 50.83 38.64
N VAL A 358 -2.78 49.85 38.30
CA VAL A 358 -2.00 49.07 39.29
C VAL A 358 -0.90 49.93 39.92
N THR A 359 -0.32 50.86 39.15
CA THR A 359 0.67 51.82 39.62
C THR A 359 0.15 52.65 40.79
N TRP A 360 -1.13 53.07 40.75
CA TRP A 360 -1.74 53.83 41.85
C TRP A 360 -1.92 53.01 43.12
N VAL A 361 -2.29 51.73 43.00
CA VAL A 361 -2.44 50.82 44.14
C VAL A 361 -1.07 50.55 44.81
N LEU A 362 -0.01 50.36 44.01
CA LEU A 362 1.35 50.18 44.52
C LEU A 362 1.89 51.45 45.21
N LEU A 363 1.63 52.63 44.64
CA LEU A 363 2.02 53.91 45.25
C LEU A 363 1.29 54.14 46.58
N LEU A 364 -0.02 53.84 46.65
CA LEU A 364 -0.78 53.90 47.90
C LEU A 364 -0.25 52.92 48.95
N GLY A 365 0.13 51.71 48.54
CA GLY A 365 0.76 50.72 49.41
C GLY A 365 2.10 51.22 49.99
N MET A 366 2.96 51.82 49.16
CA MET A 366 4.23 52.42 49.63
C MET A 366 4.01 53.57 50.61
N VAL A 367 3.02 54.43 50.37
CA VAL A 367 2.69 55.55 51.28
C VAL A 367 2.23 55.02 52.64
N LEU A 368 1.39 53.99 52.66
CA LEU A 368 0.94 53.33 53.90
C LEU A 368 2.11 52.72 54.69
N VAL A 369 3.01 52.02 54.01
CA VAL A 369 4.21 51.43 54.63
C VAL A 369 5.12 52.54 55.19
N GLY A 370 5.34 53.61 54.44
CA GLY A 370 6.12 54.77 54.87
C GLY A 370 5.52 55.48 56.09
N ALA A 371 4.20 55.68 56.11
CA ALA A 371 3.48 56.25 57.24
C ALA A 371 3.58 55.34 58.49
N GLY A 372 3.41 54.03 58.31
CA GLY A 372 3.59 53.04 59.39
C GLY A 372 4.98 53.06 59.99
N ALA A 373 6.03 53.09 59.15
CA ALA A 373 7.42 53.19 59.59
C ALA A 373 7.72 54.52 60.31
N GLY A 374 7.13 55.63 59.86
CA GLY A 374 7.26 56.94 60.51
C GLY A 374 6.61 57.01 61.89
N VAL A 375 5.42 56.42 62.06
CA VAL A 375 4.74 56.31 63.37
C VAL A 375 5.50 55.37 64.31
N ALA A 376 6.05 54.26 63.81
CA ALA A 376 6.86 53.34 64.61
C ALA A 376 8.15 54.00 65.13
N ARG A 377 8.83 54.82 64.31
CA ARG A 377 10.04 55.56 64.74
C ARG A 377 9.75 56.62 65.82
N ARG A 378 8.55 57.24 65.81
CA ARG A 378 8.16 58.22 66.84
C ARG A 378 7.84 57.61 68.22
N ARG A 379 7.64 56.29 68.32
CA ARG A 379 7.42 55.60 69.61
C ARG A 379 8.72 55.13 70.29
N VAL A 380 9.85 55.25 69.61
CA VAL A 380 11.18 54.80 70.10
C VAL A 380 12.11 56.00 70.36
N ALA A 381 11.62 57.23 70.24
CA ALA A 381 12.36 58.47 70.55
C ALA A 381 11.82 59.15 71.81
#